data_AF-V6KW13-F1
#
_entry.id   AF-V6KW13-F1
#
_cell.length_a   1.000
_cell.length_b   1.000
_cell.length_c   1.000
_cell.angle_alpha   90.00
_cell.angle_beta   90.00
_cell.angle_gamma   90.00
#
_symmetry.space_group_name_H-M   'P 1'
#
loop_
_entity.id
_entity.type
_entity.pdbx_description
1 polymer ?
#
loop_
_entity_poly.entity_id
_entity_poly.type
_entity_poly.pdbx_seq_one_letter_code
_entity_poly.pdbx_strand_id
1 'polypeptide(L)' 'REVLRAGETEATVRGARLMWCNGRTGARGFYERHGYEAVGEEFVIEGVGPHYVFARRLG' A
#
# COMPACT_ATOMS: atom_id res chain seq x y z
N ARG A 1 4.91 -12.88 1.02
CA ARG A 1 5.65 -11.98 0.10
C ARG A 1 5.26 -12.21 -1.36
N GLU A 2 4.97 -13.44 -1.76
CA GLU A 2 4.69 -13.77 -3.18
C GLU A 2 3.44 -13.10 -3.75
N VAL A 3 2.35 -13.00 -2.98
CA VAL A 3 1.09 -12.41 -3.44
C VAL A 3 1.23 -10.92 -3.80
N LEU A 4 1.86 -10.11 -2.94
CA LEU A 4 2.05 -8.69 -3.20
C LEU A 4 2.89 -8.45 -4.46
N ARG A 5 4.01 -9.19 -4.60
CA ARG A 5 4.87 -9.10 -5.80
C ARG A 5 4.13 -9.52 -7.06
N ALA A 6 3.35 -10.60 -7.01
CA ALA A 6 2.57 -11.06 -8.16
C ALA A 6 1.51 -10.02 -8.56
N GLY A 7 0.82 -9.42 -7.59
CA GLY A 7 -0.15 -8.34 -7.83
C GLY A 7 0.49 -7.09 -8.42
N GLU A 8 1.64 -6.64 -7.89
CA GLU A 8 2.41 -5.53 -8.45
C GLU A 8 2.85 -5.80 -9.89
N THR A 9 3.35 -7.01 -10.15
CA THR A 9 3.79 -7.43 -11.49
C THR A 9 2.65 -7.39 -12.49
N GLU A 10 1.51 -7.99 -12.15
CA GLU A 10 0.33 -8.00 -13.02
C GLU A 10 -0.22 -6.59 -13.25
N ALA A 11 -0.22 -5.74 -12.22
CA ALA A 11 -0.63 -4.35 -12.35
C ALA A 11 0.28 -3.58 -13.33
N THR A 12 1.60 -3.74 -13.21
CA THR A 12 2.58 -3.16 -14.17
C THR A 12 2.34 -3.67 -15.59
N VAL A 13 2.14 -4.97 -15.78
CA VAL A 13 1.86 -5.57 -17.11
C VAL A 13 0.61 -4.96 -17.75
N ARG A 14 -0.40 -4.59 -16.94
CA ARG A 14 -1.61 -3.90 -17.40
C ARG A 14 -1.46 -2.38 -17.55
N GLY A 15 -0.26 -1.84 -17.37
CA GLY A 15 0.04 -0.43 -17.54
C GLY A 15 -0.24 0.44 -16.32
N ALA A 16 -0.50 -0.13 -15.15
CA ALA A 16 -0.61 0.64 -13.92
C ALA A 16 0.76 1.24 -13.54
N ARG A 17 0.75 2.52 -13.13
CA ARG A 17 1.93 3.25 -12.65
C ARG A 17 1.96 3.47 -11.14
N LEU A 18 0.90 3.05 -10.46
CA LEU A 18 0.71 3.29 -9.03
C LEU A 18 -0.10 2.13 -8.45
N MET A 19 0.39 1.59 -7.33
CA MET A 19 -0.41 0.75 -6.44
C MET A 19 -0.60 1.49 -5.12
N TRP A 20 -1.81 1.45 -4.58
CA TRP A 20 -2.12 2.12 -3.33
C TRP A 20 -3.20 1.37 -2.53
N CYS A 21 -3.25 1.64 -1.23
CA CYS A 21 -4.31 1.11 -0.36
C CYS A 21 -4.50 1.99 0.89
N ASN A 22 -5.67 1.86 1.53
CA ASN A 22 -5.86 2.28 2.93
C ASN A 22 -5.32 1.16 3.81
N GLY A 23 -4.07 1.27 4.24
CA GLY A 23 -3.40 0.23 5.04
C GLY A 23 -3.49 0.53 6.53
N ARG A 24 -3.65 -0.50 7.35
CA ARG A 24 -3.67 -0.38 8.82
C ARG A 24 -2.35 0.21 9.31
N THR A 25 -2.39 1.14 10.26
CA THR A 25 -1.17 1.73 10.85
C THR A 25 -0.25 0.67 11.44
N GLY A 26 -0.81 -0.34 12.12
CA GLY A 26 0.00 -1.44 12.69
C GLY A 26 0.77 -2.25 11.64
N ALA A 27 0.40 -2.17 10.36
CA ALA A 27 1.09 -2.81 9.25
C ALA A 27 2.06 -1.85 8.51
N ARG A 28 2.30 -0.63 9.00
CA ARG A 28 3.18 0.36 8.37
C ARG A 28 4.55 -0.20 7.99
N GLY A 29 5.21 -0.90 8.92
CA GLY A 29 6.52 -1.50 8.65
C GLY A 29 6.47 -2.59 7.56
N PHE A 30 5.34 -3.27 7.35
CA PHE A 30 5.17 -4.19 6.21
C PHE A 30 5.20 -3.42 4.89
N TYR A 31 4.44 -2.33 4.78
CA TYR A 31 4.36 -1.51 3.56
C TYR A 31 5.70 -0.84 3.23
N GLU A 32 6.35 -0.23 4.23
CA GLU A 32 7.66 0.44 4.07
C GLU A 32 8.74 -0.55 3.59
N ARG A 33 8.77 -1.78 4.15
CA ARG A 33 9.69 -2.85 3.69
C ARG A 33 9.43 -3.34 2.26
N HIS A 34 8.29 -3.01 1.67
CA HIS A 34 7.95 -3.32 0.28
C HIS A 34 7.95 -2.06 -0.61
N GLY A 35 8.51 -0.94 -0.13
CA GLY A 35 8.69 0.27 -0.93
C GLY A 35 7.45 1.13 -1.07
N TYR A 36 6.44 0.94 -0.23
CA TYR A 36 5.31 1.87 -0.13
C TYR A 36 5.65 2.98 0.86
N GLU A 37 5.12 4.15 0.57
CA GLU A 37 5.23 5.34 1.42
C GLU A 37 3.84 5.70 1.96
N ALA A 38 3.77 6.15 3.21
CA ALA A 38 2.56 6.74 3.75
C ALA A 38 2.34 8.12 3.10
N VAL A 39 1.12 8.39 2.65
CA VAL A 39 0.73 9.63 1.98
C VAL A 39 -0.30 10.34 2.84
N GLY A 40 0.03 11.56 3.27
CA GLY A 40 -0.83 12.38 4.11
C GLY A 40 -0.87 11.93 5.58
N GLU A 41 -1.94 12.31 6.26
CA GLU A 41 -2.13 12.09 7.70
C GLU A 41 -2.81 10.74 8.02
N GLU A 42 -2.66 10.28 9.25
CA GLU A 42 -3.40 9.13 9.77
C GLU A 42 -4.89 9.45 9.83
N PHE A 43 -5.73 8.46 9.53
CA PHE A 43 -7.17 8.56 9.71
C PHE A 43 -7.75 7.28 10.33
N VAL A 44 -8.88 7.41 10.99
CA VAL A 44 -9.58 6.29 11.63
C VAL A 44 -10.75 5.86 10.77
N ILE A 45 -10.80 4.56 10.46
CA ILE A 45 -12.00 3.93 9.89
C ILE A 45 -12.80 3.33 11.05
N GLU A 46 -14.04 3.79 11.22
CA GLU A 46 -14.92 3.35 12.31
C GLU A 46 -15.09 1.83 12.32
N GLY A 47 -14.96 1.21 13.49
CA GLY A 47 -15.02 -0.24 13.67
C GLY A 47 -13.80 -1.04 13.18
N VAL A 48 -12.83 -0.41 12.49
CA VAL A 48 -11.65 -1.08 11.93
C VAL A 48 -10.34 -0.59 12.57
N GLY A 49 -10.24 0.72 12.88
CA GLY A 49 -9.09 1.34 13.54
C GLY A 49 -8.27 2.28 12.63
N PRO A 50 -7.04 2.64 13.05
CA PRO A 50 -6.20 3.65 12.38
C PRO A 50 -5.55 3.12 11.09
N HIS A 51 -5.50 3.98 10.08
CA HIS A 51 -4.98 3.73 8.75
C HIS A 51 -4.21 4.93 8.19
N TYR A 52 -3.32 4.64 7.24
CA TYR A 52 -2.78 5.62 6.31
C TYR A 52 -3.12 5.20 4.88
N VAL A 53 -3.11 6.16 3.95
CA VAL A 53 -2.94 5.82 2.54
C VAL A 53 -1.49 5.41 2.35
N PHE A 54 -1.25 4.19 1.86
CA PHE A 54 0.06 3.75 1.41
C PHE A 54 0.09 3.71 -0.10
N ALA A 55 1.12 4.26 -0.72
CA ALA A 55 1.28 4.27 -2.16
C ALA A 55 2.71 3.92 -2.58
N ARG A 56 2.83 3.24 -3.72
CA ARG A 56 4.10 2.93 -4.37
C ARG A 56 3.96 3.17 -5.87
N ARG A 57 4.89 3.95 -6.43
CA ARG A 57 5.03 4.05 -7.89
C ARG A 57 5.54 2.73 -8.44
N LEU A 58 4.88 2.24 -9.48
CA LEU A 58 5.29 1.05 -10.22
C LEU A 58 6.13 1.50 -11.42
N GLY A 59 7.26 0.83 -11.63
CA GLY A 59 8.19 1.05 -12.74
C GLY A 59 8.04 0.00 -13.81
#